data_AF-A0A2S0SKB2-F1
#
_entry.id   AF-A0A2S0SKB2-F1
#
_cell.length_a   1.000
_cell.length_b   1.000
_cell.length_c   1.000
_cell.angle_alpha   90.00
_cell.angle_beta   90.00
_cell.angle_gamma   90.00
#
_symmetry.space_group_name_H-M   'P 1'
#
loop_
_entity.id
_entity.type
_entity.pdbx_description
1 polymer ?
#
loop_
_entity_poly.entity_id
_entity_poly.type
_entity_poly.pdbx_seq_one_letter_code
_entity_poly.pdbx_strand_id
1 'polypeptide(L)'
;MGSEKAVETVVAGNYMEMESEGKPKAMKTRISELFWHGGSVYDAWFSCSSNQVAQVLLTLPYSFSQLGMFSGVMFQLFYGLMGSWTAYLISILYIEYRTRKEREKVDFRDHVIQWFEVLDGLLGKHWRNVGLAFNCTFLLFGSVIQLIACASNIYYINDNLDKRTWTYIFGACCATTVFIPSFRNYRIWSFLGLLMTTWTAWYLTIASLLHGQVEGVKHSGPSKLVLYFTGATNILYTFGGHAVTVEIMHAMWKPQKFKAIYLLATLYVLTLTLPSAAAVYWAFGDMLLNHSNAFALLPRTPFRDMAVILMLIHQFITFGFACTPLYFVWEKAIGMHDCKSMCKRAAARLPVVIPIWFLAIVFPFFGPINSTVGSLLVSFTVYIIPALAHMITFKSAAARENAVEQPPKYLGRWVGAYTINVFVVVWVLVVGFGFGGWASMINFIHQIDTFGLFTKCYQCPPPQLPSPPPHFNSSVIAPSPSNLHHRLHNP
;
A
#
# COMPACT_ATOMS: atom_id res chain seq x y z
N MET A 1 -64.60 -14.95 23.88
CA MET A 1 -63.91 -13.69 24.22
C MET A 1 -62.42 -14.00 24.34
N GLY A 2 -61.63 -13.57 23.34
CA GLY A 2 -60.16 -13.45 23.39
C GLY A 2 -59.29 -14.71 23.49
N SER A 3 -59.00 -15.35 22.34
CA SER A 3 -57.85 -16.26 22.18
C SER A 3 -56.65 -15.49 21.59
N GLU A 4 -55.46 -15.75 22.14
CA GLU A 4 -54.09 -15.55 21.63
C GLU A 4 -53.65 -14.18 21.07
N LYS A 5 -52.52 -13.68 21.61
CA LYS A 5 -51.47 -13.08 20.79
C LYS A 5 -50.11 -13.66 21.17
N ALA A 6 -49.67 -14.60 20.33
CA ALA A 6 -48.29 -15.06 20.25
C ALA A 6 -47.35 -13.90 19.93
N VAL A 7 -46.18 -13.92 20.56
CA VAL A 7 -45.06 -13.03 20.28
C VAL A 7 -44.48 -13.44 18.93
N GLU A 8 -44.75 -12.65 17.89
CA GLU A 8 -44.13 -12.83 16.57
C GLU A 8 -42.64 -12.44 16.63
N THR A 9 -41.80 -13.48 16.62
CA THR A 9 -40.40 -13.41 16.20
C THR A 9 -40.35 -12.89 14.76
N VAL A 10 -40.03 -11.61 14.57
CA VAL A 10 -39.86 -11.03 13.22
C VAL A 10 -38.54 -11.53 12.64
N VAL A 11 -38.70 -12.50 11.76
CA VAL A 11 -37.70 -13.08 10.86
C VAL A 11 -36.97 -11.98 10.09
N ALA A 12 -35.65 -12.15 9.98
CA ALA A 12 -34.72 -11.33 9.22
C ALA A 12 -35.34 -10.82 7.90
N GLY A 13 -35.49 -9.50 7.81
CA GLY A 13 -35.99 -8.83 6.61
C GLY A 13 -35.09 -9.13 5.42
N ASN A 14 -35.71 -9.71 4.38
CA ASN A 14 -35.08 -9.93 3.08
C ASN A 14 -34.50 -8.62 2.53
N TYR A 15 -33.26 -8.70 2.08
CA TYR A 15 -32.54 -7.67 1.36
C TYR A 15 -33.36 -7.17 0.16
N MET A 16 -33.73 -5.88 0.14
CA MET A 16 -34.19 -5.23 -1.09
C MET A 16 -32.98 -5.04 -2.00
N GLU A 17 -32.93 -5.81 -3.09
CA GLU A 17 -32.09 -5.50 -4.23
C GLU A 17 -32.46 -4.11 -4.77
N MET A 18 -31.45 -3.28 -5.03
CA MET A 18 -31.63 -2.02 -5.76
C MET A 18 -31.96 -2.35 -7.22
N GLU A 19 -33.22 -2.63 -7.50
CA GLU A 19 -33.74 -2.63 -8.87
C GLU A 19 -33.88 -1.18 -9.35
N SER A 20 -33.10 -0.82 -10.37
CA SER A 20 -33.33 0.37 -11.17
C SER A 20 -34.52 0.11 -12.08
N GLU A 21 -35.64 0.79 -11.84
CA GLU A 21 -36.82 0.75 -12.71
C GLU A 21 -36.47 1.01 -14.19
N GLY A 22 -37.10 0.22 -15.06
CA GLY A 22 -36.74 0.04 -16.45
C GLY A 22 -37.04 1.22 -17.38
N LYS A 23 -36.12 1.47 -18.30
CA LYS A 23 -36.40 1.97 -19.66
C LYS A 23 -35.48 1.26 -20.66
N PRO A 24 -35.95 0.89 -21.86
CA PRO A 24 -35.13 0.18 -22.83
C PRO A 24 -34.08 1.16 -23.40
N LYS A 25 -32.78 0.91 -23.17
CA LYS A 25 -31.70 1.79 -23.66
C LYS A 25 -30.71 1.07 -24.58
N ALA A 26 -30.32 1.83 -25.61
CA ALA A 26 -29.52 1.45 -26.77
C ALA A 26 -28.17 0.79 -26.42
N MET A 27 -27.62 0.02 -27.36
CA MET A 27 -26.41 -0.81 -27.23
C MET A 27 -25.17 -0.06 -26.69
N LYS A 28 -25.01 1.23 -27.01
CA LYS A 28 -23.91 2.09 -26.49
C LYS A 28 -24.00 2.31 -24.97
N THR A 29 -25.22 2.35 -24.43
CA THR A 29 -25.51 2.44 -22.98
C THR A 29 -25.23 1.13 -22.27
N ARG A 30 -25.51 -0.04 -22.90
CA ARG A 30 -25.20 -1.34 -22.31
C ARG A 30 -23.70 -1.61 -22.20
N ILE A 31 -22.91 -1.18 -23.18
CA ILE A 31 -21.44 -1.25 -23.13
C ILE A 31 -20.93 -0.32 -22.02
N SER A 32 -21.43 0.92 -21.97
CA SER A 32 -21.09 1.87 -20.91
C SER A 32 -21.47 1.34 -19.50
N GLU A 33 -22.66 0.77 -19.33
CA GLU A 33 -23.10 0.17 -18.08
C GLU A 33 -22.26 -1.06 -17.72
N LEU A 34 -21.91 -1.92 -18.69
CA LEU A 34 -21.07 -3.09 -18.45
C LEU A 34 -19.65 -2.71 -17.99
N PHE A 35 -19.08 -1.63 -18.52
CA PHE A 35 -17.73 -1.17 -18.18
C PHE A 35 -17.68 -0.24 -16.96
N TRP A 36 -18.75 0.52 -16.68
CA TRP A 36 -18.75 1.60 -15.68
C TRP A 36 -19.72 1.40 -14.50
N HIS A 37 -20.74 0.53 -14.58
CA HIS A 37 -21.52 0.12 -13.39
C HIS A 37 -20.78 -1.02 -12.66
N GLY A 38 -19.93 -0.63 -11.73
CA GLY A 38 -19.30 -1.54 -10.76
C GLY A 38 -20.13 -1.71 -9.49
N GLY A 39 -19.85 -2.78 -8.76
CA GLY A 39 -20.47 -3.13 -7.47
C GLY A 39 -20.58 -4.64 -7.25
N SER A 40 -20.12 -5.43 -8.22
CA SER A 40 -20.05 -6.87 -8.10
C SER A 40 -18.96 -7.30 -7.11
N VAL A 41 -19.06 -8.56 -6.68
CA VAL A 41 -18.05 -9.23 -5.85
C VAL A 41 -16.68 -9.22 -6.54
N TYR A 42 -16.64 -9.36 -7.87
CA TYR A 42 -15.41 -9.35 -8.66
C TYR A 42 -14.75 -7.97 -8.67
N ASP A 43 -15.53 -6.90 -8.77
CA ASP A 43 -15.00 -5.54 -8.74
C ASP A 43 -14.31 -5.25 -7.41
N ALA A 44 -14.96 -5.63 -6.30
CA ALA A 44 -14.36 -5.53 -4.98
C ALA A 44 -13.10 -6.39 -4.85
N TRP A 45 -13.08 -7.60 -5.41
CA TRP A 45 -11.91 -8.47 -5.41
C TRP A 45 -10.74 -7.86 -6.20
N PHE A 46 -11.01 -7.31 -7.41
CA PHE A 46 -10.00 -6.64 -8.22
C PHE A 46 -9.42 -5.42 -7.50
N SER A 47 -10.27 -4.57 -6.91
CA SER A 47 -9.82 -3.39 -6.17
C SER A 47 -9.03 -3.78 -4.92
N CYS A 48 -9.48 -4.78 -4.13
CA CYS A 48 -8.78 -5.24 -2.94
C CYS A 48 -7.42 -5.87 -3.28
N SER A 49 -7.35 -6.68 -4.34
CA SER A 49 -6.12 -7.36 -4.76
C SER A 49 -5.10 -6.35 -5.31
N SER A 50 -5.54 -5.45 -6.19
CA SER A 50 -4.68 -4.42 -6.79
C SER A 50 -4.18 -3.39 -5.77
N ASN A 51 -4.99 -3.06 -4.75
CA ASN A 51 -4.59 -2.10 -3.71
C ASN A 51 -3.64 -2.74 -2.66
N GLN A 52 -3.75 -4.04 -2.40
CA GLN A 52 -2.81 -4.76 -1.53
C GLN A 52 -1.46 -4.99 -2.23
N VAL A 53 -1.47 -5.38 -3.51
CA VAL A 53 -0.25 -5.55 -4.31
C VAL A 53 0.11 -4.24 -4.98
N ALA A 54 0.79 -3.37 -4.25
CA ALA A 54 1.37 -2.15 -4.81
C ALA A 54 2.89 -2.19 -4.72
N GLN A 55 3.49 -1.05 -4.42
CA GLN A 55 4.95 -0.91 -4.37
C GLN A 55 5.67 -1.92 -3.48
N VAL A 56 4.96 -2.40 -2.48
CA VAL A 56 5.44 -3.38 -1.51
C VAL A 56 6.02 -4.61 -2.19
N LEU A 57 5.46 -5.04 -3.33
CA LEU A 57 5.98 -6.12 -4.16
C LEU A 57 7.48 -5.96 -4.46
N LEU A 58 7.94 -4.75 -4.76
CA LEU A 58 9.34 -4.45 -5.08
C LEU A 58 10.25 -4.36 -3.85
N THR A 59 9.69 -4.16 -2.65
CA THR A 59 10.44 -4.05 -1.38
C THR A 59 10.39 -5.30 -0.51
N LEU A 60 9.53 -6.26 -0.84
CA LEU A 60 9.42 -7.50 -0.08
C LEU A 60 10.70 -8.36 -0.14
N PRO A 61 11.41 -8.49 -1.28
CA PRO A 61 12.72 -9.14 -1.29
C PRO A 61 13.72 -8.48 -0.32
N TYR A 62 13.74 -7.15 -0.26
CA TYR A 62 14.54 -6.41 0.73
C TYR A 62 14.15 -6.79 2.16
N SER A 63 12.86 -6.87 2.46
CA SER A 63 12.37 -7.29 3.78
C SER A 63 12.80 -8.72 4.13
N PHE A 64 12.83 -9.62 3.14
CA PHE A 64 13.32 -10.99 3.31
C PHE A 64 14.82 -11.02 3.58
N SER A 65 15.61 -10.12 2.99
CA SER A 65 17.03 -9.98 3.32
C SER A 65 17.27 -9.48 4.75
N GLN A 66 16.35 -8.68 5.30
CA GLN A 66 16.42 -8.20 6.68
C GLN A 66 15.98 -9.24 7.72
N LEU A 67 14.96 -10.04 7.38
CA LEU A 67 14.31 -11.00 8.28
C LEU A 67 14.88 -12.42 8.15
N GLY A 68 15.50 -12.75 7.02
CA GLY A 68 15.73 -14.11 6.58
C GLY A 68 14.48 -14.77 5.99
N MET A 69 14.67 -15.86 5.24
CA MET A 69 13.61 -16.53 4.48
C MET A 69 12.48 -17.01 5.39
N PHE A 70 12.82 -17.76 6.44
CA PHE A 70 11.84 -18.36 7.34
C PHE A 70 10.97 -17.30 8.02
N SER A 71 11.61 -16.29 8.64
CA SER A 71 10.88 -15.22 9.30
C SER A 71 10.08 -14.36 8.31
N GLY A 72 10.60 -14.12 7.11
CA GLY A 72 9.89 -13.41 6.04
C GLY A 72 8.59 -14.11 5.63
N VAL A 73 8.63 -15.43 5.41
CA VAL A 73 7.45 -16.24 5.09
C VAL A 73 6.44 -16.24 6.25
N MET A 74 6.92 -16.47 7.48
CA MET A 74 6.05 -16.48 8.67
C MET A 74 5.35 -15.14 8.88
N PHE A 75 6.07 -14.02 8.77
CA PHE A 75 5.46 -12.69 8.92
C PHE A 75 4.49 -12.36 7.79
N GLN A 76 4.76 -12.77 6.54
CA GLN A 76 3.80 -12.57 5.45
C GLN A 76 2.48 -13.31 5.71
N LEU A 77 2.54 -14.58 6.10
CA LEU A 77 1.34 -15.36 6.42
C LEU A 77 0.61 -14.78 7.64
N PHE A 78 1.36 -14.46 8.68
CA PHE A 78 0.81 -13.94 9.93
C PHE A 78 0.12 -12.59 9.74
N TYR A 79 0.78 -11.61 9.09
CA TYR A 79 0.16 -10.31 8.83
C TYR A 79 -0.91 -10.35 7.75
N GLY A 80 -0.85 -11.28 6.79
CA GLY A 80 -1.96 -11.53 5.86
C GLY A 80 -3.23 -12.00 6.57
N LEU A 81 -3.09 -12.97 7.49
CA LEU A 81 -4.21 -13.45 8.32
C LEU A 81 -4.71 -12.36 9.28
N MET A 82 -3.81 -11.66 9.95
CA MET A 82 -4.17 -10.57 10.86
C MET A 82 -4.86 -9.41 10.14
N GLY A 83 -4.38 -9.02 8.96
CA GLY A 83 -4.99 -7.99 8.12
C GLY A 83 -6.37 -8.41 7.62
N SER A 84 -6.53 -9.69 7.24
CA SER A 84 -7.84 -10.25 6.88
C SER A 84 -8.81 -10.23 8.06
N TRP A 85 -8.33 -10.54 9.26
CA TRP A 85 -9.13 -10.46 10.49
C TRP A 85 -9.60 -9.02 10.74
N THR A 86 -8.71 -8.03 10.65
CA THR A 86 -9.11 -6.64 10.92
C THR A 86 -10.00 -6.07 9.80
N ALA A 87 -9.83 -6.51 8.55
CA ALA A 87 -10.77 -6.19 7.47
C ALA A 87 -12.17 -6.80 7.73
N TYR A 88 -12.22 -8.01 8.29
CA TYR A 88 -13.46 -8.61 8.77
C TYR A 88 -14.13 -7.76 9.87
N LEU A 89 -13.36 -7.24 10.83
CA LEU A 89 -13.89 -6.33 11.87
C LEU A 89 -14.45 -5.03 11.28
N ILE A 90 -13.73 -4.39 10.33
CA ILE A 90 -14.22 -3.19 9.64
C ILE A 90 -15.52 -3.51 8.90
N SER A 91 -15.62 -4.69 8.26
CA SER A 91 -16.83 -5.12 7.58
C SER A 91 -18.02 -5.24 8.53
N ILE A 92 -17.85 -5.85 9.71
CA ILE A 92 -18.89 -5.91 10.75
C ILE A 92 -19.30 -4.51 11.19
N LEU A 93 -18.33 -3.65 11.52
CA LEU A 93 -18.58 -2.29 11.99
C LEU A 93 -19.33 -1.46 10.93
N TYR A 94 -18.96 -1.59 9.66
CA TYR A 94 -19.65 -0.91 8.57
C TYR A 94 -21.11 -1.38 8.43
N ILE A 95 -21.36 -2.70 8.46
CA ILE A 95 -22.71 -3.25 8.36
C ILE A 95 -23.55 -2.81 9.56
N GLU A 96 -22.99 -2.86 10.77
CA GLU A 96 -23.65 -2.41 11.99
C GLU A 96 -24.03 -0.93 11.91
N TYR A 97 -23.10 -0.05 11.52
CA TYR A 97 -23.36 1.38 11.34
C TYR A 97 -24.45 1.63 10.31
N ARG A 98 -24.33 1.02 9.13
CA ARG A 98 -25.27 1.20 8.03
C ARG A 98 -26.68 0.76 8.43
N THR A 99 -26.81 -0.43 9.02
CA THR A 99 -28.11 -0.95 9.46
C THR A 99 -28.74 -0.08 10.55
N ARG A 100 -27.95 0.47 11.49
CA ARG A 100 -28.48 1.44 12.48
C ARG A 100 -29.02 2.71 11.81
N LYS A 101 -28.29 3.26 10.83
CA LYS A 101 -28.71 4.47 10.11
C LYS A 101 -29.90 4.26 9.18
N GLU A 102 -29.99 3.09 8.54
CA GLU A 102 -31.16 2.71 7.74
C GLU A 102 -32.42 2.55 8.62
N ARG A 103 -32.28 2.05 9.87
CA ARG A 103 -33.39 2.03 10.86
C ARG A 103 -33.83 3.45 11.26
N GLU A 104 -32.90 4.41 11.26
CA GLU A 104 -33.18 5.84 11.45
C GLU A 104 -33.70 6.54 10.17
N LYS A 105 -33.97 5.78 9.10
CA LYS A 105 -34.47 6.28 7.80
C LYS A 105 -33.51 7.23 7.05
N VAL A 106 -32.20 7.11 7.28
CA VAL A 106 -31.18 7.83 6.51
C VAL A 106 -30.94 7.12 5.17
N ASP A 107 -30.95 7.88 4.06
CA ASP A 107 -30.61 7.39 2.72
C ASP A 107 -29.16 7.74 2.35
N PHE A 108 -28.48 6.82 1.66
CA PHE A 108 -27.07 6.91 1.27
C PHE A 108 -26.87 6.96 -0.26
N ARG A 109 -27.92 7.11 -1.08
CA ARG A 109 -27.82 7.07 -2.55
C ARG A 109 -26.79 8.02 -3.16
N ASP A 110 -26.68 9.23 -2.63
CA ASP A 110 -25.76 10.28 -3.13
C ASP A 110 -24.57 10.54 -2.19
N HIS A 111 -24.38 9.70 -1.17
CA HIS A 111 -23.36 9.91 -0.15
C HIS A 111 -22.47 8.69 0.04
N VAL A 112 -21.16 8.86 -0.23
CA VAL A 112 -20.17 7.81 0.00
C VAL A 112 -19.79 7.80 1.48
N ILE A 113 -20.14 6.71 2.18
CA ILE A 113 -19.74 6.47 3.57
C ILE A 113 -18.22 6.29 3.64
N GLN A 114 -17.58 6.97 4.60
CA GLN A 114 -16.15 6.88 4.86
C GLN A 114 -15.87 6.31 6.25
N TRP A 115 -14.65 5.81 6.48
CA TRP A 115 -14.29 5.16 7.74
C TRP A 115 -14.51 6.02 9.00
N PHE A 116 -14.18 7.33 8.94
CA PHE A 116 -14.37 8.21 10.09
C PHE A 116 -15.86 8.42 10.44
N GLU A 117 -16.77 8.30 9.47
CA GLU A 117 -18.22 8.42 9.69
C GLU A 117 -18.76 7.18 10.41
N VAL A 118 -18.25 5.99 10.06
CA VAL A 118 -18.55 4.74 10.77
C VAL A 118 -18.09 4.85 12.23
N LEU A 119 -16.89 5.38 12.48
CA LEU A 119 -16.39 5.61 13.82
C LEU A 119 -17.21 6.66 14.59
N ASP A 120 -17.63 7.75 13.96
CA ASP A 120 -18.50 8.76 14.58
C ASP A 120 -19.83 8.17 15.00
N GLY A 121 -20.49 7.43 14.10
CA GLY A 121 -21.82 6.88 14.35
C GLY A 121 -21.86 5.77 15.40
N LEU A 122 -20.76 5.04 15.59
CA LEU A 122 -20.71 3.93 16.55
C LEU A 122 -20.08 4.32 17.90
N LEU A 123 -19.09 5.22 17.89
CA LEU A 123 -18.24 5.50 19.05
C LEU A 123 -18.16 6.99 19.42
N GLY A 124 -18.68 7.87 18.56
CA GLY A 124 -18.76 9.31 18.78
C GLY A 124 -17.57 10.12 18.26
N LYS A 125 -17.67 11.44 18.46
CA LYS A 125 -16.82 12.48 17.84
C LYS A 125 -15.32 12.34 18.12
N HIS A 126 -14.92 11.81 19.27
CA HIS A 126 -13.51 11.59 19.58
C HIS A 126 -12.90 10.55 18.62
N TRP A 127 -13.59 9.42 18.43
CA TRP A 127 -13.16 8.34 17.52
C TRP A 127 -13.21 8.76 16.06
N ARG A 128 -14.17 9.62 15.69
CA ARG A 128 -14.16 10.28 14.37
C ARG A 128 -12.84 11.00 14.11
N ASN A 129 -12.42 11.86 15.04
CA ASN A 129 -11.22 12.69 14.84
C ASN A 129 -9.95 11.83 14.79
N VAL A 130 -9.86 10.78 15.63
CA VAL A 130 -8.77 9.81 15.59
C VAL A 130 -8.73 9.08 14.24
N GLY A 131 -9.88 8.57 13.78
CA GLY A 131 -10.00 7.90 12.49
C GLY A 131 -9.65 8.79 11.31
N LEU A 132 -10.12 10.05 11.33
CA LEU A 132 -9.82 11.04 10.31
C LEU A 132 -8.31 11.34 10.27
N ALA A 133 -7.69 11.64 11.41
CA ALA A 133 -6.27 11.98 11.49
C ALA A 133 -5.37 10.84 10.97
N PHE A 134 -5.56 9.62 11.48
CA PHE A 134 -4.76 8.47 11.07
C PHE A 134 -5.01 8.07 9.61
N ASN A 135 -6.26 8.05 9.15
CA ASN A 135 -6.58 7.66 7.77
C ASN A 135 -6.06 8.71 6.77
N CYS A 136 -6.29 10.00 7.00
CA CYS A 136 -5.78 11.06 6.11
C CYS A 136 -4.25 11.11 6.08
N THR A 137 -3.59 10.94 7.24
CA THR A 137 -2.12 10.94 7.28
C THR A 137 -1.57 9.71 6.54
N PHE A 138 -2.18 8.54 6.75
CA PHE A 138 -1.78 7.31 6.06
C PHE A 138 -1.98 7.41 4.54
N LEU A 139 -3.11 7.94 4.07
CA LEU A 139 -3.37 8.16 2.64
C LEU A 139 -2.39 9.17 2.03
N LEU A 140 -2.05 10.26 2.75
CA LEU A 140 -1.09 11.26 2.30
C LEU A 140 0.29 10.64 2.08
N PHE A 141 0.80 9.90 3.06
CA PHE A 141 2.08 9.22 2.91
C PHE A 141 2.01 8.04 1.93
N GLY A 142 0.85 7.38 1.81
CA GLY A 142 0.59 6.41 0.76
C GLY A 142 0.84 6.99 -0.62
N SER A 143 0.30 8.19 -0.90
CA SER A 143 0.53 8.92 -2.14
C SER A 143 1.99 9.36 -2.32
N VAL A 144 2.67 9.78 -1.25
CA VAL A 144 4.12 10.10 -1.28
C VAL A 144 4.92 8.87 -1.73
N ILE A 145 4.64 7.70 -1.14
CA ILE A 145 5.30 6.43 -1.47
C ILE A 145 5.06 6.07 -2.94
N GLN A 146 3.82 6.20 -3.43
CA GLN A 146 3.54 5.91 -4.85
C GLN A 146 4.30 6.85 -5.79
N LEU A 147 4.43 8.14 -5.44
CA LEU A 147 5.17 9.09 -6.26
C LEU A 147 6.69 8.80 -6.27
N ILE A 148 7.30 8.51 -5.12
CA ILE A 148 8.71 8.10 -5.04
C ILE A 148 8.94 6.82 -5.86
N ALA A 149 8.00 5.89 -5.82
CA ALA A 149 8.05 4.65 -6.56
C ALA A 149 8.02 4.84 -8.08
N CYS A 150 7.17 5.76 -8.59
CA CYS A 150 7.18 6.13 -10.01
C CYS A 150 8.58 6.56 -10.45
N ALA A 151 9.17 7.49 -9.70
CA ALA A 151 10.50 8.02 -9.99
C ALA A 151 11.62 6.97 -9.85
N SER A 152 11.52 6.09 -8.85
CA SER A 152 12.49 5.00 -8.68
C SER A 152 12.39 3.96 -9.79
N ASN A 153 11.20 3.64 -10.28
CA ASN A 153 11.00 2.61 -11.31
C ASN A 153 11.52 3.09 -12.66
N ILE A 154 11.12 4.29 -13.10
CA ILE A 154 11.56 4.84 -14.40
C ILE A 154 13.08 5.02 -14.49
N TYR A 155 13.74 5.32 -13.36
CA TYR A 155 15.19 5.45 -13.29
C TYR A 155 15.92 4.18 -13.75
N TYR A 156 15.33 3.00 -13.56
CA TYR A 156 15.95 1.75 -14.01
C TYR A 156 15.89 1.57 -15.53
N ILE A 157 14.94 2.22 -16.22
CA ILE A 157 14.87 2.27 -17.69
C ILE A 157 15.76 3.40 -18.22
N ASN A 158 15.67 4.58 -17.60
CA ASN A 158 16.37 5.77 -18.06
C ASN A 158 17.03 6.48 -16.87
N ASP A 159 18.33 6.26 -16.74
CA ASP A 159 19.22 6.80 -15.73
C ASP A 159 19.86 8.14 -16.11
N ASN A 160 19.51 8.72 -17.27
CA ASN A 160 19.99 10.04 -17.69
C ASN A 160 19.50 11.18 -16.78
N LEU A 161 18.38 10.98 -16.10
CA LEU A 161 17.86 11.90 -15.10
C LEU A 161 17.96 11.26 -13.72
N ASP A 162 18.35 12.04 -12.72
CA ASP A 162 18.35 11.58 -11.34
C ASP A 162 16.92 11.33 -10.82
N LYS A 163 16.77 10.47 -9.80
CA LYS A 163 15.47 10.10 -9.23
C LYS A 163 14.67 11.32 -8.76
N ARG A 164 15.33 12.36 -8.24
CA ARG A 164 14.64 13.59 -7.81
C ARG A 164 14.09 14.36 -9.01
N THR A 165 14.83 14.45 -10.11
CA THR A 165 14.34 15.04 -11.36
C THR A 165 13.15 14.26 -11.94
N TRP A 166 13.21 12.93 -11.93
CA TRP A 166 12.04 12.10 -12.25
C TRP A 166 10.85 12.34 -11.32
N THR A 167 11.10 12.61 -10.03
CA THR A 167 10.05 12.96 -9.05
C THR A 167 9.36 14.28 -9.40
N TYR A 168 10.06 15.27 -9.97
CA TYR A 168 9.41 16.48 -10.50
C TYR A 168 8.48 16.16 -11.67
N ILE A 169 8.95 15.36 -12.64
CA ILE A 169 8.16 15.00 -13.81
C ILE A 169 6.90 14.22 -13.40
N PHE A 170 7.08 13.15 -12.61
CA PHE A 170 5.96 12.33 -12.17
C PHE A 170 5.05 13.06 -11.18
N GLY A 171 5.54 14.04 -10.43
CA GLY A 171 4.71 14.89 -9.58
C GLY A 171 3.72 15.70 -10.41
N ALA A 172 4.20 16.30 -11.51
CA ALA A 172 3.33 17.00 -12.46
C ALA A 172 2.34 16.05 -13.15
N CYS A 173 2.78 14.85 -13.56
CA CYS A 173 1.88 13.84 -14.12
C CYS A 173 0.81 13.41 -13.11
N CYS A 174 1.20 13.08 -11.88
CA CYS A 174 0.28 12.62 -10.83
C CYS A 174 -0.67 13.73 -10.37
N ALA A 175 -0.28 15.01 -10.47
CA ALA A 175 -1.17 16.13 -10.22
C ALA A 175 -2.39 16.14 -11.16
N THR A 176 -2.31 15.54 -12.35
CA THR A 176 -3.48 15.42 -13.25
C THR A 176 -4.60 14.55 -12.68
N THR A 177 -4.34 13.74 -11.64
CA THR A 177 -5.38 12.96 -10.95
C THR A 177 -6.45 13.81 -10.29
N VAL A 178 -6.22 15.12 -10.10
CA VAL A 178 -7.25 16.05 -9.61
C VAL A 178 -8.50 16.09 -10.48
N PHE A 179 -8.39 15.72 -11.76
CA PHE A 179 -9.51 15.65 -12.70
C PHE A 179 -10.35 14.38 -12.55
N ILE A 180 -9.97 13.42 -11.68
CA ILE A 180 -10.70 12.17 -11.51
C ILE A 180 -11.97 12.43 -10.67
N PRO A 181 -13.18 12.22 -11.21
CA PRO A 181 -14.41 12.64 -10.54
C PRO A 181 -14.87 11.69 -9.41
N SER A 182 -14.67 10.37 -9.55
CA SER A 182 -15.22 9.36 -8.63
C SER A 182 -14.53 7.99 -8.72
N PHE A 183 -14.62 7.20 -7.64
CA PHE A 183 -14.21 5.79 -7.55
C PHE A 183 -14.92 4.87 -8.53
N ARG A 184 -16.11 5.23 -9.01
CA ARG A 184 -16.88 4.41 -9.95
C ARG A 184 -16.13 4.18 -11.28
N ASN A 185 -15.22 5.09 -11.62
CA ASN A 185 -14.38 4.99 -12.82
C ASN A 185 -13.14 4.11 -12.65
N TYR A 186 -12.84 3.62 -11.44
CA TYR A 186 -11.64 2.83 -11.17
C TYR A 186 -11.77 1.33 -11.44
N ARG A 187 -12.92 0.84 -11.92
CA ARG A 187 -13.12 -0.60 -12.20
C ARG A 187 -12.10 -1.15 -13.20
N ILE A 188 -12.01 -0.53 -14.38
CA ILE A 188 -11.04 -0.92 -15.43
C ILE A 188 -9.61 -0.76 -14.90
N TRP A 189 -9.34 0.32 -14.17
CA TRP A 189 -8.02 0.58 -13.59
C TRP A 189 -7.62 -0.44 -12.51
N SER A 190 -8.57 -0.96 -11.73
CA SER A 190 -8.34 -2.02 -10.74
C SER A 190 -8.00 -3.34 -11.45
N PHE A 191 -8.74 -3.69 -12.50
CA PHE A 191 -8.50 -4.88 -13.30
C PHE A 191 -7.14 -4.83 -14.01
N LEU A 192 -6.84 -3.72 -14.69
CA LEU A 192 -5.53 -3.50 -15.30
C LEU A 192 -4.43 -3.53 -14.24
N GLY A 193 -4.66 -2.93 -13.08
CA GLY A 193 -3.72 -2.93 -11.97
C GLY A 193 -3.35 -4.34 -11.49
N LEU A 194 -4.34 -5.23 -11.42
CA LEU A 194 -4.11 -6.63 -11.11
C LEU A 194 -3.25 -7.33 -12.17
N LEU A 195 -3.52 -7.12 -13.45
CA LEU A 195 -2.74 -7.69 -14.55
C LEU A 195 -1.26 -7.23 -14.47
N MET A 196 -1.05 -5.93 -14.27
CA MET A 196 0.28 -5.31 -14.20
C MET A 196 1.11 -5.85 -13.03
N THR A 197 0.48 -6.01 -11.86
CA THR A 197 1.14 -6.54 -10.66
C THR A 197 1.37 -8.05 -10.75
N THR A 198 0.43 -8.80 -11.34
CA THR A 198 0.61 -10.24 -11.63
C THR A 198 1.81 -10.46 -12.52
N TRP A 199 1.87 -9.74 -13.65
CA TRP A 199 2.98 -9.82 -14.59
C TRP A 199 4.30 -9.52 -13.87
N THR A 200 4.35 -8.42 -13.13
CA THR A 200 5.57 -8.00 -12.42
C THR A 200 6.00 -9.05 -11.40
N ALA A 201 5.10 -9.57 -10.58
CA ALA A 201 5.42 -10.56 -9.55
C ALA A 201 5.95 -11.88 -10.13
N TRP A 202 5.29 -12.39 -11.18
CA TRP A 202 5.73 -13.60 -11.86
C TRP A 202 7.02 -13.37 -12.65
N TYR A 203 7.20 -12.20 -13.25
CA TYR A 203 8.48 -11.82 -13.84
C TYR A 203 9.61 -11.85 -12.81
N LEU A 204 9.45 -11.21 -11.65
CA LEU A 204 10.46 -11.23 -10.57
C LEU A 204 10.80 -12.66 -10.15
N THR A 205 9.78 -13.51 -10.02
CA THR A 205 9.94 -14.91 -9.63
C THR A 205 10.73 -15.69 -10.68
N ILE A 206 10.25 -15.69 -11.93
CA ILE A 206 10.83 -16.49 -13.02
C ILE A 206 12.22 -15.96 -13.37
N ALA A 207 12.40 -14.64 -13.49
CA ALA A 207 13.70 -14.06 -13.82
C ALA A 207 14.76 -14.36 -12.76
N SER A 208 14.42 -14.34 -11.47
CA SER A 208 15.36 -14.68 -10.40
C SER A 208 15.73 -16.17 -10.41
N LEU A 209 14.76 -17.05 -10.66
CA LEU A 209 15.02 -18.49 -10.77
C LEU A 209 15.89 -18.83 -11.99
N LEU A 210 15.65 -18.19 -13.14
CA LEU A 210 16.44 -18.37 -14.36
C LEU A 210 17.84 -17.75 -14.24
N HIS A 211 17.96 -16.61 -13.56
CA HIS A 211 19.25 -16.00 -13.26
C HIS A 211 20.10 -16.91 -12.36
N GLY A 212 19.47 -17.63 -11.44
CA GLY A 212 20.15 -18.43 -10.44
C GLY A 212 20.79 -17.58 -9.34
N GLN A 213 21.45 -18.25 -8.40
CA GLN A 213 22.19 -17.57 -7.35
C GLN A 213 23.42 -16.88 -7.92
N VAL A 214 23.61 -15.61 -7.53
CA VAL A 214 24.86 -14.90 -7.82
C VAL A 214 26.02 -15.64 -7.14
N GLU A 215 27.18 -15.70 -7.79
CA GLU A 215 28.35 -16.39 -7.23
C GLU A 215 28.73 -15.81 -5.86
N GLY A 216 28.88 -16.69 -4.86
CA GLY A 216 29.21 -16.30 -3.50
C GLY A 216 28.09 -15.53 -2.75
N VAL A 217 26.84 -15.61 -3.23
CA VAL A 217 25.72 -14.94 -2.55
C VAL A 217 25.63 -15.34 -1.08
N LYS A 218 25.50 -14.33 -0.22
CA LYS A 218 25.36 -14.51 1.22
C LYS A 218 23.91 -14.31 1.63
N HIS A 219 23.39 -15.21 2.46
CA HIS A 219 22.08 -15.09 3.10
C HIS A 219 22.29 -14.98 4.61
N SER A 220 22.74 -13.83 5.09
CA SER A 220 23.05 -13.65 6.53
C SER A 220 21.81 -13.76 7.40
N GLY A 221 20.62 -13.52 6.84
CA GLY A 221 19.38 -13.41 7.59
C GLY A 221 19.44 -12.24 8.59
N PRO A 222 18.73 -12.32 9.72
CA PRO A 222 18.65 -11.22 10.66
C PRO A 222 19.96 -11.03 11.42
N SER A 223 20.81 -10.12 10.94
CA SER A 223 22.11 -9.80 11.53
C SER A 223 22.06 -8.68 12.58
N LYS A 224 21.01 -7.85 12.56
CA LYS A 224 20.82 -6.71 13.47
C LYS A 224 19.34 -6.58 13.85
N LEU A 225 19.07 -6.25 15.12
CA LEU A 225 17.70 -6.03 15.62
C LEU A 225 16.96 -4.93 14.85
N VAL A 226 17.65 -3.84 14.52
CA VAL A 226 17.07 -2.74 13.73
C VAL A 226 16.57 -3.26 12.38
N LEU A 227 17.39 -4.04 11.66
CA LEU A 227 16.98 -4.62 10.38
C LEU A 227 15.79 -5.56 10.54
N TYR A 228 15.82 -6.43 11.56
CA TYR A 228 14.74 -7.38 11.82
C TYR A 228 13.40 -6.68 12.01
N PHE A 229 13.32 -5.70 12.91
CA PHE A 229 12.06 -4.99 13.18
C PHE A 229 11.65 -4.07 12.03
N THR A 230 12.58 -3.41 11.34
CA THR A 230 12.28 -2.65 10.12
C THR A 230 11.67 -3.53 9.03
N GLY A 231 12.24 -4.73 8.80
CA GLY A 231 11.72 -5.69 7.83
C GLY A 231 10.34 -6.22 8.21
N ALA A 232 10.14 -6.57 9.49
CA ALA A 232 8.84 -7.03 10.00
C ALA A 232 7.75 -5.96 9.79
N THR A 233 8.08 -4.69 10.05
CA THR A 233 7.17 -3.57 9.85
C THR A 233 6.90 -3.27 8.36
N ASN A 234 7.87 -3.48 7.47
CA ASN A 234 7.60 -3.34 6.04
C ASN A 234 6.63 -4.45 5.55
N ILE A 235 6.70 -5.66 6.12
CA ILE A 235 5.69 -6.69 5.87
C ILE A 235 4.33 -6.31 6.50
N LEU A 236 4.31 -5.75 7.71
CA LEU A 236 3.08 -5.21 8.33
C LEU A 236 2.38 -4.19 7.40
N TYR A 237 3.16 -3.30 6.77
CA TYR A 237 2.70 -2.32 5.78
C TYR A 237 2.10 -2.97 4.52
N THR A 238 2.59 -4.14 4.10
CA THR A 238 2.13 -4.86 2.89
C THR A 238 0.63 -5.14 2.91
N PHE A 239 0.04 -5.39 4.08
CA PHE A 239 -1.39 -5.66 4.23
C PHE A 239 -2.17 -4.43 4.70
N GLY A 240 -1.67 -3.22 4.42
CA GLY A 240 -2.21 -1.95 4.91
C GLY A 240 -3.40 -1.35 4.14
N GLY A 241 -4.12 -2.12 3.33
CA GLY A 241 -5.15 -1.61 2.39
C GLY A 241 -6.44 -1.07 3.01
N HIS A 242 -6.55 -0.98 4.34
CA HIS A 242 -7.81 -0.77 5.06
C HIS A 242 -8.39 0.65 4.94
N ALA A 243 -7.56 1.63 4.59
CA ALA A 243 -7.92 3.03 4.44
C ALA A 243 -9.06 3.33 3.47
N VAL A 244 -9.21 2.48 2.45
CA VAL A 244 -10.21 2.59 1.37
C VAL A 244 -11.25 1.47 1.41
N THR A 245 -11.19 0.61 2.43
CA THR A 245 -12.03 -0.60 2.52
C THR A 245 -13.51 -0.26 2.70
N VAL A 246 -13.83 0.80 3.44
CA VAL A 246 -15.24 1.24 3.64
C VAL A 246 -15.83 1.77 2.34
N GLU A 247 -15.08 2.55 1.59
CA GLU A 247 -15.48 3.10 0.30
C GLU A 247 -15.71 1.97 -0.72
N ILE A 248 -14.85 0.95 -0.74
CA ILE A 248 -15.03 -0.25 -1.59
C ILE A 248 -16.30 -1.01 -1.16
N MET A 249 -16.47 -1.27 0.14
CA MET A 249 -17.67 -1.94 0.67
C MET A 249 -18.95 -1.18 0.34
N HIS A 250 -18.91 0.14 0.42
CA HIS A 250 -20.05 0.99 0.12
C HIS A 250 -20.42 0.94 -1.37
N ALA A 251 -19.44 0.81 -2.26
CA ALA A 251 -19.67 0.62 -3.68
C ALA A 251 -20.23 -0.77 -4.05
N MET A 252 -20.20 -1.75 -3.15
CA MET A 252 -20.71 -3.10 -3.43
C MET A 252 -22.24 -3.19 -3.38
N TRP A 253 -22.82 -4.02 -4.25
CA TRP A 253 -24.24 -4.39 -4.19
C TRP A 253 -24.59 -5.19 -2.94
N LYS A 254 -23.67 -6.07 -2.49
CA LYS A 254 -23.85 -6.93 -1.30
C LYS A 254 -22.63 -6.82 -0.37
N PRO A 255 -22.52 -5.72 0.42
CA PRO A 255 -21.35 -5.46 1.26
C PRO A 255 -21.03 -6.56 2.29
N GLN A 256 -22.02 -7.36 2.69
CA GLN A 256 -21.89 -8.48 3.63
C GLN A 256 -20.90 -9.54 3.14
N LYS A 257 -20.71 -9.65 1.81
CA LYS A 257 -19.76 -10.58 1.18
C LYS A 257 -18.31 -10.09 1.24
N PHE A 258 -18.06 -8.82 1.58
CA PHE A 258 -16.73 -8.22 1.52
C PHE A 258 -15.69 -8.97 2.34
N LYS A 259 -16.04 -9.42 3.54
CA LYS A 259 -15.15 -10.21 4.42
C LYS A 259 -14.53 -11.44 3.73
N ALA A 260 -15.31 -12.17 2.95
CA ALA A 260 -14.83 -13.34 2.22
C ALA A 260 -13.99 -12.93 1.00
N ILE A 261 -14.40 -11.86 0.32
CA ILE A 261 -13.67 -11.31 -0.84
C ILE A 261 -12.28 -10.83 -0.45
N TYR A 262 -12.18 -10.13 0.68
CA TYR A 262 -10.91 -9.61 1.17
C TYR A 262 -9.96 -10.76 1.49
N LEU A 263 -10.44 -11.81 2.17
CA LEU A 263 -9.63 -13.01 2.43
C LEU A 263 -9.16 -13.68 1.13
N LEU A 264 -10.03 -13.84 0.13
CA LEU A 264 -9.65 -14.38 -1.18
C LEU A 264 -8.65 -13.48 -1.91
N ALA A 265 -8.79 -12.17 -1.80
CA ALA A 265 -7.81 -11.21 -2.34
C ALA A 265 -6.45 -11.36 -1.65
N THR A 266 -6.43 -11.50 -0.32
CA THR A 266 -5.20 -11.73 0.45
C THR A 266 -4.53 -13.06 0.10
N LEU A 267 -5.30 -14.15 -0.06
CA LEU A 267 -4.76 -15.44 -0.50
C LEU A 267 -4.12 -15.33 -1.89
N TYR A 268 -4.78 -14.62 -2.81
CA TYR A 268 -4.22 -14.36 -4.12
C TYR A 268 -2.94 -13.49 -4.04
N VAL A 269 -2.96 -12.42 -3.25
CA VAL A 269 -1.79 -11.56 -3.00
C VAL A 269 -0.60 -12.40 -2.53
N LEU A 270 -0.81 -13.35 -1.63
CA LEU A 270 0.24 -14.26 -1.15
C LEU A 270 0.85 -15.11 -2.27
N THR A 271 0.08 -15.47 -3.31
CA THR A 271 0.63 -16.18 -4.49
C THR A 271 1.53 -15.29 -5.34
N LEU A 272 1.39 -13.97 -5.26
CA LEU A 272 2.28 -13.02 -5.92
C LEU A 272 3.47 -12.66 -5.05
N THR A 273 3.25 -12.40 -3.76
CA THR A 273 4.25 -11.83 -2.85
C THR A 273 5.21 -12.86 -2.27
N LEU A 274 4.77 -14.10 -2.00
CA LEU A 274 5.67 -15.12 -1.45
C LEU A 274 6.68 -15.62 -2.50
N PRO A 275 6.27 -16.05 -3.72
CA PRO A 275 7.22 -16.56 -4.70
C PRO A 275 8.20 -15.49 -5.17
N SER A 276 7.73 -14.26 -5.40
CA SER A 276 8.59 -13.16 -5.85
C SER A 276 9.59 -12.75 -4.78
N ALA A 277 9.16 -12.58 -3.52
CA ALA A 277 10.07 -12.26 -2.42
C ALA A 277 11.11 -13.35 -2.18
N ALA A 278 10.65 -14.61 -2.14
CA ALA A 278 11.52 -15.76 -1.91
C ALA A 278 12.53 -15.97 -3.04
N ALA A 279 12.10 -15.93 -4.30
CA ALA A 279 12.98 -16.17 -5.44
C ALA A 279 14.05 -15.06 -5.59
N VAL A 280 13.66 -13.80 -5.47
CA VAL A 280 14.62 -12.68 -5.55
C VAL A 280 15.58 -12.71 -4.36
N TYR A 281 15.10 -12.97 -3.15
CA TYR A 281 15.99 -13.11 -1.99
C TYR A 281 16.92 -14.32 -2.13
N TRP A 282 16.43 -15.45 -2.62
CA TRP A 282 17.24 -16.63 -2.87
C TRP A 282 18.36 -16.36 -3.88
N ALA A 283 18.08 -15.64 -4.97
CA ALA A 283 19.05 -15.32 -6.01
C ALA A 283 20.11 -14.29 -5.56
N PHE A 284 19.70 -13.24 -4.84
CA PHE A 284 20.56 -12.07 -4.57
C PHE A 284 20.98 -11.86 -3.11
N GLY A 285 20.33 -12.53 -2.15
CA GLY A 285 20.71 -12.52 -0.73
C GLY A 285 20.89 -11.11 -0.15
N ASP A 286 22.01 -10.88 0.53
CA ASP A 286 22.33 -9.65 1.24
C ASP A 286 22.55 -8.43 0.32
N MET A 287 22.69 -8.60 -1.01
CA MET A 287 22.77 -7.47 -1.95
C MET A 287 21.53 -6.56 -1.88
N LEU A 288 20.39 -7.16 -1.52
CA LEU A 288 19.12 -6.46 -1.35
C LEU A 288 19.16 -5.47 -0.18
N LEU A 289 20.02 -5.66 0.83
CA LEU A 289 20.14 -4.73 1.96
C LEU A 289 20.56 -3.32 1.50
N ASN A 290 21.27 -3.23 0.38
CA ASN A 290 21.72 -1.98 -0.24
C ASN A 290 20.90 -1.60 -1.48
N HIS A 291 19.92 -2.42 -1.88
CA HIS A 291 19.05 -2.22 -3.04
C HIS A 291 17.61 -2.54 -2.67
N SER A 292 16.92 -1.55 -2.13
CA SER A 292 15.54 -1.68 -1.63
C SER A 292 14.50 -1.99 -2.71
N ASN A 293 14.79 -1.70 -3.99
CA ASN A 293 13.93 -2.00 -5.14
C ASN A 293 14.47 -3.21 -5.90
N ALA A 294 13.67 -4.27 -6.01
CA ALA A 294 14.04 -5.53 -6.66
C ALA A 294 14.54 -5.37 -8.11
N PHE A 295 14.03 -4.40 -8.86
CA PHE A 295 14.46 -4.16 -10.24
C PHE A 295 15.92 -3.73 -10.38
N ALA A 296 16.54 -3.25 -9.29
CA ALA A 296 17.93 -2.80 -9.29
C ALA A 296 18.93 -3.95 -9.53
N LEU A 297 18.55 -5.18 -9.15
CA LEU A 297 19.44 -6.35 -9.20
C LEU A 297 19.16 -7.26 -10.39
N LEU A 298 18.00 -7.11 -11.04
CA LEU A 298 17.65 -7.91 -12.22
C LEU A 298 18.27 -7.33 -13.51
N PRO A 299 18.79 -8.20 -14.40
CA PRO A 299 19.46 -7.77 -15.62
C PRO A 299 18.52 -7.00 -16.57
N ARG A 300 19.05 -5.95 -17.20
CA ARG A 300 18.33 -5.17 -18.22
C ARG A 300 17.95 -6.07 -19.39
N THR A 301 16.64 -6.29 -19.56
CA THR A 301 16.05 -7.07 -20.64
C THR A 301 14.71 -6.46 -21.04
N PRO A 302 14.20 -6.68 -22.26
CA PRO A 302 12.88 -6.19 -22.65
C PRO A 302 11.75 -6.66 -21.71
N PHE A 303 11.86 -7.87 -21.16
CA PHE A 303 10.91 -8.39 -20.18
C PHE A 303 10.98 -7.63 -18.84
N ARG A 304 12.19 -7.29 -18.38
CA ARG A 304 12.38 -6.43 -17.21
C ARG A 304 11.75 -5.07 -17.44
N ASP A 305 12.05 -4.45 -18.57
CA ASP A 305 11.58 -3.09 -18.85
C ASP A 305 10.06 -3.05 -19.04
N MET A 306 9.47 -4.10 -19.61
CA MET A 306 8.02 -4.28 -19.61
C MET A 306 7.46 -4.34 -18.18
N ALA A 307 8.07 -5.13 -17.28
CA ALA A 307 7.64 -5.18 -15.88
C ALA A 307 7.78 -3.82 -15.17
N VAL A 308 8.85 -3.08 -15.44
CA VAL A 308 9.05 -1.73 -14.90
C VAL A 308 7.96 -0.77 -15.42
N ILE A 309 7.64 -0.79 -16.72
CA ILE A 309 6.59 0.06 -17.31
C ILE A 309 5.21 -0.30 -16.74
N LEU A 310 4.87 -1.58 -16.64
CA LEU A 310 3.59 -2.02 -16.09
C LEU A 310 3.48 -1.62 -14.61
N MET A 311 4.56 -1.78 -13.84
CA MET A 311 4.58 -1.33 -12.44
C MET A 311 4.47 0.19 -12.33
N LEU A 312 5.10 0.96 -13.23
CA LEU A 312 4.96 2.42 -13.28
C LEU A 312 3.51 2.86 -13.52
N ILE A 313 2.81 2.23 -14.46
CA ILE A 313 1.40 2.54 -14.74
C ILE A 313 0.53 2.14 -13.53
N HIS A 314 0.79 0.98 -12.91
CA HIS A 314 0.14 0.59 -11.66
C HIS A 314 0.31 1.64 -10.57
N GLN A 315 1.54 2.12 -10.38
CA GLN A 315 1.90 3.12 -9.38
C GLN A 315 1.15 4.44 -9.54
N PHE A 316 0.91 4.85 -10.79
CA PHE A 316 0.13 6.04 -11.10
C PHE A 316 -1.34 5.85 -10.69
N ILE A 317 -1.90 4.67 -10.94
CA ILE A 317 -3.29 4.33 -10.56
C ILE A 317 -3.42 4.30 -9.03
N THR A 318 -2.48 3.67 -8.32
CA THR A 318 -2.50 3.62 -6.85
C THR A 318 -2.30 4.99 -6.21
N PHE A 319 -1.51 5.88 -6.83
CA PHE A 319 -1.45 7.28 -6.41
C PHE A 319 -2.85 7.92 -6.46
N GLY A 320 -3.57 7.72 -7.58
CA GLY A 320 -4.95 8.18 -7.72
C GLY A 320 -5.87 7.62 -6.64
N PHE A 321 -5.78 6.32 -6.34
CA PHE A 321 -6.56 5.68 -5.28
C PHE A 321 -6.29 6.27 -3.89
N ALA A 322 -5.03 6.55 -3.56
CA ALA A 322 -4.65 7.12 -2.27
C ALA A 322 -5.04 8.61 -2.15
N CYS A 323 -4.92 9.38 -3.23
CA CYS A 323 -5.26 10.81 -3.25
C CYS A 323 -6.77 11.10 -3.31
N THR A 324 -7.57 10.25 -3.95
CA THR A 324 -9.00 10.52 -4.18
C THR A 324 -9.79 10.74 -2.87
N PRO A 325 -9.64 9.93 -1.79
CA PRO A 325 -10.31 10.21 -0.53
C PRO A 325 -9.83 11.51 0.12
N LEU A 326 -8.54 11.88 -0.03
CA LEU A 326 -8.01 13.15 0.47
C LEU A 326 -8.66 14.34 -0.24
N TYR A 327 -8.85 14.24 -1.56
CA TYR A 327 -9.58 15.25 -2.33
C TYR A 327 -11.00 15.43 -1.80
N PHE A 328 -11.72 14.35 -1.49
CA PHE A 328 -13.09 14.44 -0.96
C PHE A 328 -13.13 15.02 0.45
N VAL A 329 -12.20 14.63 1.34
CA VAL A 329 -12.10 15.23 2.68
C VAL A 329 -11.81 16.73 2.57
N TRP A 330 -10.89 17.12 1.68
CA TRP A 330 -10.55 18.52 1.44
C TRP A 330 -11.72 19.31 0.84
N GLU A 331 -12.41 18.76 -0.17
CA GLU A 331 -13.62 19.37 -0.76
C GLU A 331 -14.74 19.56 0.26
N LYS A 332 -14.94 18.59 1.16
CA LYS A 332 -15.89 18.71 2.27
C LYS A 332 -15.45 19.83 3.22
N ALA A 333 -14.16 19.90 3.57
CA ALA A 333 -13.62 20.91 4.48
C ALA A 333 -13.77 22.35 3.94
N ILE A 334 -13.62 22.57 2.63
CA ILE A 334 -13.76 23.89 2.00
C ILE A 334 -15.17 24.17 1.44
N GLY A 335 -16.13 23.24 1.63
CA GLY A 335 -17.51 23.40 1.16
C GLY A 335 -17.71 23.30 -0.36
N MET A 336 -16.79 22.65 -1.09
CA MET A 336 -16.84 22.52 -2.55
C MET A 336 -17.36 21.18 -3.09
N HIS A 337 -17.72 20.26 -2.20
CA HIS A 337 -18.15 18.89 -2.55
C HIS A 337 -19.40 18.86 -3.46
N ASP A 338 -20.32 19.83 -3.32
CA ASP A 338 -21.54 19.94 -4.14
C ASP A 338 -21.33 20.64 -5.49
N CYS A 339 -20.13 21.13 -5.77
CA CYS A 339 -19.86 21.87 -7.00
C CYS A 339 -19.94 20.96 -8.24
N LYS A 340 -20.81 21.31 -9.20
CA LYS A 340 -20.97 20.52 -10.44
C LYS A 340 -19.81 20.68 -11.43
N SER A 341 -19.00 21.74 -11.31
CA SER A 341 -17.91 22.03 -12.26
C SER A 341 -16.63 21.29 -11.89
N MET A 342 -16.20 20.36 -12.74
CA MET A 342 -14.96 19.61 -12.53
C MET A 342 -13.69 20.46 -12.57
N CYS A 343 -13.66 21.52 -13.39
CA CYS A 343 -12.49 22.40 -13.45
C CYS A 343 -12.29 23.17 -12.13
N LYS A 344 -13.38 23.67 -11.53
CA LYS A 344 -13.33 24.33 -10.22
C LYS A 344 -12.88 23.38 -9.12
N ARG A 345 -13.44 22.16 -9.10
CA ARG A 345 -13.03 21.10 -8.16
C ARG A 345 -11.56 20.71 -8.33
N ALA A 346 -11.10 20.51 -9.57
CA ALA A 346 -9.71 20.21 -9.88
C ALA A 346 -8.75 21.30 -9.35
N ALA A 347 -9.07 22.58 -9.59
CA ALA A 347 -8.28 23.69 -9.08
C ALA A 347 -8.20 23.69 -7.55
N ALA A 348 -9.30 23.39 -6.85
CA ALA A 348 -9.32 23.34 -5.40
C ALA A 348 -8.66 22.09 -4.79
N ARG A 349 -8.45 21.03 -5.58
CA ARG A 349 -7.73 19.82 -5.16
C ARG A 349 -6.21 19.94 -5.29
N LEU A 350 -5.71 20.80 -6.18
CA LEU A 350 -4.27 21.00 -6.37
C LEU A 350 -3.49 21.27 -5.06
N PRO A 351 -4.00 22.08 -4.11
CA PRO A 351 -3.35 22.27 -2.81
C PRO A 351 -3.07 20.98 -2.03
N VAL A 352 -3.84 19.91 -2.23
CA VAL A 352 -3.63 18.60 -1.59
C VAL A 352 -2.40 17.89 -2.16
N VAL A 353 -2.10 18.08 -3.45
CA VAL A 353 -0.98 17.44 -4.13
C VAL A 353 0.36 18.08 -3.77
N ILE A 354 0.38 19.39 -3.50
CA ILE A 354 1.60 20.14 -3.17
C ILE A 354 2.39 19.52 -2.00
N PRO A 355 1.80 19.26 -0.81
CA PRO A 355 2.56 18.66 0.29
C PRO A 355 3.03 17.23 -0.02
N ILE A 356 2.25 16.46 -0.78
CA ILE A 356 2.63 15.11 -1.23
C ILE A 356 3.88 15.20 -2.11
N TRP A 357 3.87 16.12 -3.08
CA TRP A 357 4.98 16.33 -3.98
C TRP A 357 6.23 16.80 -3.23
N PHE A 358 6.09 17.78 -2.34
CA PHE A 358 7.16 18.28 -1.50
C PHE A 358 7.81 17.18 -0.66
N LEU A 359 7.02 16.37 0.05
CA LEU A 359 7.54 15.28 0.89
C LEU A 359 8.25 14.20 0.07
N ALA A 360 7.77 13.89 -1.14
CA ALA A 360 8.44 12.95 -2.03
C ALA A 360 9.82 13.44 -2.50
N ILE A 361 9.98 14.76 -2.68
CA ILE A 361 11.25 15.39 -3.04
C ILE A 361 12.21 15.42 -1.84
N VAL A 362 11.71 15.72 -0.65
CA VAL A 362 12.52 15.87 0.58
C VAL A 362 13.08 14.51 1.04
N PHE A 363 12.23 13.47 1.02
CA PHE A 363 12.53 12.14 1.57
C PHE A 363 12.42 11.02 0.53
N PRO A 364 13.35 10.93 -0.44
CA PRO A 364 13.30 9.93 -1.52
C PRO A 364 13.76 8.52 -1.08
N PHE A 365 13.66 8.18 0.21
CA PHE A 365 14.19 6.96 0.80
C PHE A 365 13.25 5.78 0.61
N PHE A 366 13.37 5.15 -0.55
CA PHE A 366 12.59 3.99 -0.93
C PHE A 366 12.84 2.80 0.01
N GLY A 367 11.79 2.25 0.64
CA GLY A 367 11.90 1.22 1.68
C GLY A 367 11.80 1.76 3.11
N PRO A 368 12.76 2.56 3.61
CA PRO A 368 12.70 3.17 4.94
C PRO A 368 11.39 3.93 5.20
N ILE A 369 10.92 4.73 4.22
CA ILE A 369 9.62 5.41 4.36
C ILE A 369 8.45 4.42 4.51
N ASN A 370 8.46 3.29 3.80
CA ASN A 370 7.42 2.26 3.91
C ASN A 370 7.41 1.66 5.32
N SER A 371 8.57 1.35 5.88
CA SER A 371 8.68 0.83 7.25
C SER A 371 8.24 1.86 8.30
N THR A 372 8.58 3.14 8.12
CA THR A 372 8.13 4.21 9.04
C THR A 372 6.62 4.39 8.99
N VAL A 373 6.03 4.44 7.80
CA VAL A 373 4.57 4.51 7.61
C VAL A 373 3.89 3.25 8.16
N GLY A 374 4.51 2.08 7.95
CA GLY A 374 4.08 0.80 8.49
C GLY A 374 3.94 0.82 10.02
N SER A 375 5.00 1.24 10.70
CA SER A 375 5.06 1.21 12.17
C SER A 375 4.17 2.27 12.81
N LEU A 376 4.15 3.48 12.26
CA LEU A 376 3.50 4.63 12.89
C LEU A 376 2.04 4.81 12.48
N LEU A 377 1.67 4.47 11.25
CA LEU A 377 0.34 4.76 10.71
C LEU A 377 -0.45 3.48 10.47
N VAL A 378 0.12 2.50 9.75
CA VAL A 378 -0.56 1.22 9.47
C VAL A 378 -0.87 0.47 10.77
N SER A 379 0.05 0.42 11.73
CA SER A 379 -0.21 -0.16 13.06
C SER A 379 -1.55 0.30 13.66
N PHE A 380 -1.85 1.59 13.56
CA PHE A 380 -3.09 2.15 14.10
C PHE A 380 -4.27 2.00 13.15
N THR A 381 -4.14 2.45 11.91
CA THR A 381 -5.24 2.50 10.93
C THR A 381 -5.78 1.12 10.58
N VAL A 382 -4.89 0.13 10.46
CA VAL A 382 -5.23 -1.20 9.94
C VAL A 382 -5.50 -2.20 11.04
N TYR A 383 -4.80 -2.09 12.18
CA TYR A 383 -4.83 -3.12 13.22
C TYR A 383 -5.45 -2.63 14.53
N ILE A 384 -4.85 -1.63 15.18
CA ILE A 384 -5.24 -1.24 16.54
C ILE A 384 -6.63 -0.58 16.57
N ILE A 385 -6.87 0.44 15.74
CA ILE A 385 -8.15 1.19 15.76
C ILE A 385 -9.34 0.28 15.43
N PRO A 386 -9.32 -0.54 14.35
CA PRO A 386 -10.43 -1.45 14.07
C PRO A 386 -10.70 -2.46 15.19
N ALA A 387 -9.64 -3.03 15.78
CA ALA A 387 -9.78 -4.01 16.88
C ALA A 387 -10.38 -3.38 18.14
N LEU A 388 -9.92 -2.19 18.52
CA LEU A 388 -10.47 -1.43 19.63
C LEU A 388 -11.91 -0.98 19.35
N ALA A 389 -12.18 -0.45 18.16
CA ALA A 389 -13.49 0.01 17.75
C ALA A 389 -14.53 -1.11 17.85
N HIS A 390 -14.17 -2.32 17.40
CA HIS A 390 -15.02 -3.50 17.54
C HIS A 390 -15.29 -3.85 19.00
N MET A 391 -14.26 -3.94 19.84
CA MET A 391 -14.44 -4.27 21.27
C MET A 391 -15.27 -3.22 22.01
N ILE A 392 -15.11 -1.94 21.70
CA ILE A 392 -15.85 -0.87 22.39
C ILE A 392 -17.31 -0.82 21.90
N THR A 393 -17.54 -0.97 20.59
CA THR A 393 -18.90 -0.98 20.01
C THR A 393 -19.77 -2.08 20.63
N PHE A 394 -19.18 -3.25 20.90
CA PHE A 394 -19.88 -4.41 21.44
C PHE A 394 -19.57 -4.66 22.92
N LYS A 395 -19.23 -3.63 23.70
CA LYS A 395 -18.87 -3.76 25.13
C LYS A 395 -20.02 -4.26 26.01
N SER A 396 -21.24 -3.77 25.77
CA SER A 396 -22.40 -4.13 26.60
C SER A 396 -23.01 -5.48 26.18
N ALA A 397 -23.69 -6.17 27.10
CA ALA A 397 -24.42 -7.39 26.78
C ALA A 397 -25.52 -7.12 25.73
N ALA A 398 -26.29 -6.05 25.92
CA ALA A 398 -27.32 -5.62 24.98
C ALA A 398 -26.77 -5.36 23.57
N ALA A 399 -25.59 -4.73 23.42
CA ALA A 399 -24.98 -4.51 22.11
C ALA A 399 -24.59 -5.82 21.42
N ARG A 400 -24.14 -6.82 22.19
CA ARG A 400 -23.77 -8.15 21.67
C ARG A 400 -24.99 -8.98 21.27
N GLU A 401 -26.07 -8.90 22.04
CA GLU A 401 -27.32 -9.59 21.73
C GLU A 401 -28.00 -9.00 20.49
N ASN A 402 -27.95 -7.68 20.33
CA ASN A 402 -28.56 -6.96 19.21
C ASN A 402 -27.63 -6.75 18.00
N ALA A 403 -26.41 -7.29 18.04
CA ALA A 403 -25.45 -7.15 16.96
C ALA A 403 -26.00 -7.74 15.65
N VAL A 404 -25.87 -6.99 14.56
CA VAL A 404 -26.38 -7.41 13.23
C VAL A 404 -25.71 -8.71 12.78
N GLU A 405 -24.42 -8.87 13.06
CA GLU A 405 -23.68 -10.10 12.79
C GLU A 405 -23.02 -10.63 14.07
N GLN A 406 -23.23 -11.92 14.34
CA GLN A 406 -22.60 -12.61 15.46
C GLN A 406 -21.21 -13.15 15.04
N PRO A 407 -20.20 -13.10 15.92
CA PRO A 407 -18.89 -13.66 15.63
C PRO A 407 -18.95 -15.18 15.44
N PRO A 408 -18.01 -15.78 14.69
CA PRO A 408 -18.13 -17.17 14.26
C PRO A 408 -18.04 -18.16 15.44
N LYS A 409 -18.86 -19.21 15.40
CA LYS A 409 -18.89 -20.24 16.46
C LYS A 409 -17.55 -20.95 16.63
N TYR A 410 -16.84 -21.21 15.53
CA TYR A 410 -15.55 -21.92 15.53
C TYR A 410 -14.40 -21.12 16.17
N LEU A 411 -14.54 -19.79 16.28
CA LEU A 411 -13.59 -18.92 16.99
C LEU A 411 -14.05 -18.59 18.41
N GLY A 412 -14.91 -19.40 19.03
CA GLY A 412 -15.35 -19.15 20.41
C GLY A 412 -16.28 -17.93 20.57
N ARG A 413 -17.00 -17.53 19.51
CA ARG A 413 -17.96 -16.41 19.50
C ARG A 413 -17.32 -15.11 20.03
N TRP A 414 -18.01 -14.40 20.93
CA TRP A 414 -17.58 -13.12 21.48
C TRP A 414 -16.29 -13.23 22.30
N VAL A 415 -16.10 -14.31 23.06
CA VAL A 415 -14.89 -14.49 23.87
C VAL A 415 -13.67 -14.54 22.96
N GLY A 416 -13.67 -15.43 21.96
CA GLY A 416 -12.51 -15.53 21.08
C GLY A 416 -12.34 -14.32 20.16
N ALA A 417 -13.42 -13.65 19.72
CA ALA A 417 -13.29 -12.37 19.01
C ALA A 417 -12.57 -11.31 19.85
N TYR A 418 -12.91 -11.18 21.14
CA TYR A 418 -12.21 -10.27 22.05
C TYR A 418 -10.78 -10.72 22.31
N THR A 419 -10.53 -12.01 22.52
CA THR A 419 -9.17 -12.54 22.73
C THR A 419 -8.26 -12.25 21.53
N ILE A 420 -8.74 -12.49 20.30
CA ILE A 420 -7.97 -12.20 19.09
C ILE A 420 -7.75 -10.69 18.96
N ASN A 421 -8.76 -9.85 19.23
CA ASN A 421 -8.61 -8.40 19.16
C ASN A 421 -7.62 -7.85 20.18
N VAL A 422 -7.63 -8.34 21.42
CA VAL A 422 -6.65 -7.98 22.45
C VAL A 422 -5.25 -8.41 22.00
N PHE A 423 -5.10 -9.63 21.47
CA PHE A 423 -3.83 -10.10 20.93
C PHE A 423 -3.32 -9.20 19.80
N VAL A 424 -4.15 -8.85 18.82
CA VAL A 424 -3.82 -7.94 17.71
C VAL A 424 -3.33 -6.60 18.25
N VAL A 425 -4.07 -6.00 19.18
CA VAL A 425 -3.73 -4.70 19.76
C VAL A 425 -2.38 -4.77 20.49
N VAL A 426 -2.19 -5.74 21.37
CA VAL A 426 -0.95 -5.89 22.15
C VAL A 426 0.24 -6.19 21.24
N TRP A 427 0.09 -7.15 20.31
CA TRP A 427 1.16 -7.53 19.38
C TRP A 427 1.59 -6.34 18.54
N VAL A 428 0.64 -5.65 17.90
CA VAL A 428 0.96 -4.54 17.00
C VAL A 428 1.45 -3.32 17.76
N LEU A 429 0.99 -3.06 18.99
CA LEU A 429 1.55 -2.02 19.84
C LEU A 429 3.02 -2.29 20.19
N VAL A 430 3.37 -3.54 20.55
CA VAL A 430 4.73 -3.89 20.99
C VAL A 430 5.67 -4.07 19.80
N VAL A 431 5.30 -4.91 18.83
CA VAL A 431 6.16 -5.29 17.71
C VAL A 431 6.07 -4.30 16.56
N GLY A 432 4.86 -3.85 16.20
CA GLY A 432 4.62 -2.93 15.09
C GLY A 432 5.03 -1.49 15.42
N PHE A 433 4.40 -0.89 16.43
CA PHE A 433 4.63 0.48 16.84
C PHE A 433 5.86 0.64 17.74
N GLY A 434 6.01 -0.20 18.77
CA GLY A 434 7.12 -0.11 19.73
C GLY A 434 8.48 -0.39 19.09
N PHE A 435 8.84 -1.67 18.94
CA PHE A 435 10.12 -2.07 18.35
C PHE A 435 10.23 -1.66 16.88
N GLY A 436 9.15 -1.86 16.10
CA GLY A 436 9.10 -1.48 14.69
C GLY A 436 9.23 0.02 14.47
N GLY A 437 8.57 0.85 15.29
CA GLY A 437 8.70 2.31 15.21
C GLY A 437 10.09 2.80 15.61
N TRP A 438 10.65 2.27 16.71
CA TRP A 438 12.04 2.55 17.09
C TRP A 438 13.03 2.22 15.98
N ALA A 439 12.96 0.99 15.45
CA ALA A 439 13.88 0.52 14.41
C ALA A 439 13.71 1.29 13.10
N SER A 440 12.47 1.49 12.64
CA SER A 440 12.19 2.23 11.41
C SER A 440 12.63 3.69 11.52
N MET A 441 12.45 4.32 12.68
CA MET A 441 12.90 5.68 12.89
C MET A 441 14.43 5.81 12.93
N ILE A 442 15.12 4.92 13.62
CA ILE A 442 16.60 4.89 13.60
C ILE A 442 17.10 4.71 12.17
N ASN A 443 16.53 3.75 11.43
CA ASN A 443 16.92 3.53 10.05
C ASN A 443 16.67 4.78 9.20
N PHE A 444 15.50 5.40 9.32
CA PHE A 444 15.13 6.60 8.57
C PHE A 444 16.05 7.80 8.88
N ILE A 445 16.35 8.04 10.16
CA ILE A 445 17.29 9.09 10.59
C ILE A 445 18.69 8.79 10.03
N HIS A 446 19.14 7.55 10.12
CA HIS A 446 20.43 7.14 9.56
C HIS A 446 20.51 7.38 8.04
N GLN A 447 19.42 7.17 7.29
CA GLN A 447 19.38 7.51 5.86
C GLN A 447 19.47 9.02 5.62
N ILE A 448 18.80 9.83 6.45
CA ILE A 448 18.94 11.30 6.39
C ILE A 448 20.38 11.72 6.66
N ASP A 449 21.01 11.18 7.71
CA ASP A 449 22.38 11.52 8.07
C ASP A 449 23.39 11.08 7.00
N THR A 450 23.11 9.97 6.31
CA THR A 450 24.01 9.41 5.29
C THR A 450 23.86 10.11 3.93
N PHE A 451 22.63 10.36 3.48
CA PHE A 451 22.37 10.86 2.12
C PHE A 451 21.95 12.33 2.05
N GLY A 452 21.57 12.92 3.17
CA GLY A 452 21.01 14.26 3.27
C GLY A 452 19.54 14.35 2.83
N LEU A 453 18.90 15.46 3.24
CA LEU A 453 17.60 15.85 2.70
C LEU A 453 17.74 16.30 1.24
N PHE A 454 16.68 16.12 0.44
CA PHE A 454 16.67 16.50 -0.98
C PHE A 454 17.77 15.83 -1.82
N THR A 455 18.26 14.65 -1.42
CA THR A 455 19.31 13.96 -2.18
C THR A 455 18.88 13.75 -3.64
N LYS A 456 19.80 13.98 -4.59
CA LYS A 456 19.48 13.86 -6.03
C LYS A 456 19.08 12.43 -6.40
N CYS A 457 19.77 11.44 -5.83
CA CYS A 457 19.59 10.04 -6.17
C CYS A 457 19.88 9.15 -4.97
N TYR A 458 18.84 8.50 -4.43
CA TYR A 458 18.96 7.51 -3.36
C TYR A 458 19.31 6.13 -3.91
N GLN A 459 20.33 5.47 -3.36
CA GLN A 459 20.83 4.15 -3.81
C GLN A 459 21.08 4.09 -5.34
N CYS A 460 21.80 5.08 -5.86
CA CYS A 460 22.25 5.11 -7.25
C CYS A 460 23.78 4.92 -7.29
N PRO A 461 24.34 4.36 -8.37
CA PRO A 461 25.79 4.30 -8.53
C PRO A 461 26.40 5.71 -8.39
N PRO A 462 27.58 5.85 -7.78
CA PRO A 462 28.26 7.13 -7.74
C PRO A 462 28.49 7.64 -9.18
N PRO A 463 28.40 8.96 -9.42
CA PRO A 463 28.66 9.52 -10.74
C PRO A 463 30.02 9.03 -11.25
N GLN A 464 30.06 8.48 -12.47
CA GLN A 464 31.34 8.21 -13.12
C GLN A 464 32.06 9.55 -13.30
N LEU A 465 33.16 9.75 -12.58
CA LEU A 465 34.07 10.84 -12.85
C LEU A 465 34.53 10.69 -14.31
N PRO A 466 34.57 11.78 -15.10
CA PRO A 466 35.06 11.70 -16.47
C PRO A 466 36.46 11.07 -16.45
N SER A 467 36.62 9.98 -17.19
CA SER A 467 37.90 9.32 -17.37
C SER A 467 38.94 10.35 -17.80
N PRO A 468 40.14 10.39 -17.18
CA PRO A 468 41.18 11.31 -17.59
C PRO A 468 41.44 11.13 -19.10
N PRO A 469 41.62 12.22 -19.85
CA PRO A 469 41.83 12.13 -21.29
C PRO A 469 43.02 11.21 -21.58
N PRO A 470 42.96 10.41 -22.66
CA PRO A 470 44.07 9.52 -23.01
C PRO A 470 45.33 10.37 -23.18
N HIS A 471 46.36 10.07 -22.38
CA HIS A 471 47.69 10.63 -22.58
C HIS A 471 48.13 10.25 -23.99
N PHE A 472 48.13 11.24 -24.89
CA PHE A 472 48.76 11.12 -26.20
C PHE A 472 50.25 10.88 -25.97
N ASN A 473 50.73 9.69 -26.36
CA ASN A 473 52.13 9.41 -26.56
C ASN A 473 52.67 10.34 -27.66
N SER A 474 53.25 11.48 -27.28
CA SER A 474 54.15 12.22 -28.15
C SER A 474 55.59 11.79 -27.87
N SER A 475 56.05 10.87 -28.71
CA SER A 475 57.46 10.60 -28.96
C SER A 475 58.18 11.89 -29.37
N VAL A 476 59.08 12.40 -28.53
CA VAL A 476 60.12 13.34 -28.92
C VAL A 476 61.47 12.83 -28.40
N ILE A 477 62.31 12.46 -29.36
CA ILE A 477 63.74 12.11 -29.26
C ILE A 477 64.51 13.44 -29.06
N ALA A 478 65.29 13.66 -28.00
CA ALA A 478 66.76 13.48 -27.87
C ALA A 478 67.29 14.49 -26.80
N PRO A 479 68.58 14.50 -26.40
CA PRO A 479 69.65 13.51 -26.49
C PRO A 479 70.29 13.15 -25.13
N SER A 480 71.05 12.05 -25.11
CA SER A 480 71.91 11.61 -24.00
C SER A 480 73.06 12.57 -23.71
N PRO A 481 73.56 12.59 -22.46
CA PRO A 481 75.00 12.57 -22.26
C PRO A 481 75.47 11.53 -21.21
N SER A 482 76.39 10.68 -21.68
CA SER A 482 77.61 10.17 -21.03
C SER A 482 77.60 9.72 -19.55
N ASN A 483 77.78 8.41 -19.37
CA ASN A 483 78.67 7.70 -18.45
C ASN A 483 79.27 8.48 -17.26
N LEU A 484 78.93 8.05 -16.04
CA LEU A 484 79.92 7.92 -14.97
C LEU A 484 79.52 6.81 -13.96
N HIS A 485 80.43 5.86 -13.80
CA HIS A 485 80.45 4.77 -12.82
C HIS A 485 80.31 5.28 -11.37
N HIS A 486 79.56 4.58 -10.50
CA HIS A 486 80.12 3.80 -9.39
C HIS A 486 79.06 3.20 -8.42
N ARG A 487 79.13 1.87 -8.26
CA ARG A 487 79.08 1.03 -7.04
C ARG A 487 78.10 1.31 -5.87
N LEU A 488 77.33 0.24 -5.57
CA LEU A 488 77.17 -0.46 -4.26
C LEU A 488 76.83 0.36 -3.00
N HIS A 489 75.67 0.14 -2.37
CA HIS A 489 75.43 -0.82 -1.27
C HIS A 489 74.04 -0.60 -0.61
N ASN A 490 73.36 -1.71 -0.27
CA ASN A 490 72.21 -1.85 0.64
C ASN A 490 72.50 -1.35 2.09
N PRO A 491 71.51 -1.32 3.01
CA PRO A 491 70.10 -1.76 2.91
C PRO A 491 69.04 -0.68 3.12
#